data_AF-A0A841VC17-F1
#
_entry.id   AF-A0A841VC17-F1
#
_cell.length_a   1.000
_cell.length_b   1.000
_cell.length_c   1.000
_cell.angle_alpha   90.00
_cell.angle_beta   90.00
_cell.angle_gamma   90.00
#
_symmetry.space_group_name_H-M   'P 1'
#
loop_
_entity.id
_entity.type
_entity.pdbx_description
1 polymer ?
#
loop_
_entity_poly.entity_id
_entity_poly.type
_entity_poly.pdbx_seq_one_letter_code
_entity_poly.pdbx_strand_id
1 'polypeptide(L)'
;MDWITLLRSLQSDFIKRLTSGCLLHCETEGQYSELTIISGERLKALREFCWLMAEKYKRVSPVRDVFISYLKGKLGEEVVKERLADFITEVDYEKRFGGDGNIDFTLTSDPSIGIEVKSRHGNIDRVRWSISSEEVEKNAVVVCILIQEDVSEAQSQYHLFLAGFLPTRMIKLKTGKISFGIDQLLYGGGLWCYLEQLQSSLNNSSRQQPSIYKYLPKQEILSKPTNNQLLKSFFQPEYNNNEDLNTLYVKLGDEYFEKGEYT
;
A
#
# COMPACT_ATOMS: atom_id res chain seq x y z
N MET A 1 7.78 -19.17 2.09
CA MET A 1 7.17 -18.55 3.28
C MET A 1 6.21 -17.47 2.80
N ASP A 2 5.01 -17.41 3.37
CA ASP A 2 4.08 -16.32 3.12
C ASP A 2 4.58 -15.04 3.81
N TRP A 3 4.92 -14.02 3.01
CA TRP A 3 5.46 -12.73 3.50
C TRP A 3 4.48 -12.01 4.43
N ILE A 4 3.17 -12.27 4.29
CA ILE A 4 2.14 -11.71 5.19
C ILE A 4 2.35 -12.23 6.60
N THR A 5 2.53 -13.55 6.75
CA THR A 5 2.78 -14.18 8.05
C THR A 5 4.02 -13.60 8.73
N LEU A 6 5.10 -13.37 7.97
CA LEU A 6 6.31 -12.71 8.48
C LEU A 6 6.03 -11.28 8.94
N LEU A 7 5.36 -10.46 8.11
CA LEU A 7 5.06 -9.06 8.46
C LEU A 7 4.11 -8.96 9.65
N ARG A 8 3.22 -9.92 9.87
CA ARG A 8 2.37 -9.97 11.08
C ARG A 8 3.16 -10.31 12.34
N SER A 9 4.14 -11.21 12.23
CA SER A 9 5.05 -11.52 13.33
C SER A 9 5.89 -10.29 13.70
N LEU A 10 6.46 -9.61 12.70
CA LEU A 10 7.20 -8.35 12.91
C LEU A 10 6.32 -7.23 13.46
N GLN A 11 5.06 -7.15 13.04
CA GLN A 11 4.10 -6.19 13.59
C GLN A 11 3.86 -6.42 15.08
N SER A 12 3.73 -7.69 15.48
CA SER A 12 3.54 -8.05 16.88
C SER A 12 4.77 -7.69 17.73
N ASP A 13 5.97 -7.86 17.18
CA ASP A 13 7.22 -7.43 17.80
C ASP A 13 7.31 -5.89 17.91
N PHE A 14 6.98 -5.17 16.83
CA PHE A 14 6.91 -3.72 16.82
C PHE A 14 5.97 -3.17 17.89
N ILE A 15 4.76 -3.72 18.05
CA ILE A 15 3.81 -3.28 19.08
C ILE A 15 4.41 -3.45 20.49
N LYS A 16 5.13 -4.56 20.76
CA LYS A 16 5.83 -4.76 22.04
C LYS A 16 6.95 -3.74 22.26
N ARG A 17 7.72 -3.45 21.21
CA ARG A 17 8.81 -2.47 21.25
C ARG A 17 8.31 -1.04 21.41
N LEU A 18 7.17 -0.72 20.80
CA LEU A 18 6.49 0.57 20.95
C LEU A 18 6.06 0.79 22.42
N THR A 19 5.49 -0.21 23.08
CA THR A 19 5.11 -0.13 24.50
C THR A 19 6.31 -0.04 25.45
N SER A 20 7.46 -0.62 25.07
CA SER A 20 8.70 -0.55 25.86
C SER A 20 9.60 0.64 25.52
N GLY A 21 9.27 1.43 24.49
CA GLY A 21 10.06 2.58 24.03
C GLY A 21 11.32 2.22 23.24
N CYS A 22 11.48 0.96 22.81
CA CYS A 22 12.66 0.47 22.09
C CYS A 22 12.45 0.44 20.57
N LEU A 23 12.20 1.60 19.98
CA LEU A 23 11.90 1.74 18.56
C LEU A 23 13.14 1.88 17.69
N LEU A 24 13.03 1.44 16.44
CA LEU A 24 14.03 1.69 15.42
C LEU A 24 13.94 3.15 14.97
N HIS A 25 15.04 3.86 15.10
CA HIS A 25 15.15 5.25 14.67
C HIS A 25 16.31 5.41 13.68
N CYS A 26 15.98 5.84 12.45
CA CYS A 26 16.94 6.21 11.42
C CYS A 26 16.55 7.57 10.81
N GLU A 27 17.46 8.54 10.91
CA GLU A 27 17.28 9.90 10.37
C GLU A 27 17.66 10.00 8.88
N THR A 28 18.17 8.93 8.27
CA THR A 28 18.53 8.96 6.85
C THR A 28 17.27 8.84 5.98
N GLU A 29 17.06 9.83 5.12
CA GLU A 29 15.95 9.86 4.16
C GLU A 29 15.95 8.62 3.26
N GLY A 30 14.76 8.10 2.95
CA GLY A 30 14.57 6.87 2.18
C GLY A 30 14.91 5.58 2.94
N GLN A 31 15.50 5.66 4.13
CA GLN A 31 15.68 4.49 4.99
C GLN A 31 14.50 4.30 5.91
N TYR A 32 14.22 3.03 6.21
CA TYR A 32 13.17 2.68 7.14
C TYR A 32 13.50 3.13 8.57
N SER A 33 12.51 3.72 9.22
CA SER A 33 12.50 4.04 10.65
C SER A 33 11.07 3.87 11.13
N GLU A 34 10.92 3.49 12.39
CA GLU A 34 9.62 3.40 13.04
C GLU A 34 9.21 4.74 13.64
N LEU A 35 10.17 5.55 14.10
CA LEU A 35 9.95 6.86 14.68
C LEU A 35 10.48 7.97 13.77
N THR A 36 9.64 8.96 13.52
CA THR A 36 10.00 10.26 12.93
C THR A 36 9.66 11.37 13.93
N ILE A 37 10.59 12.32 14.10
CA ILE A 37 10.36 13.52 14.93
C ILE A 37 10.27 14.72 14.01
N ILE A 38 9.14 15.44 14.06
CA ILE A 38 8.93 16.67 13.29
C ILE A 38 8.94 17.86 14.25
N SER A 39 9.88 18.79 14.07
CA SER A 39 10.06 19.99 14.89
C SER A 39 10.62 21.17 14.09
N GLY A 40 10.79 22.33 14.74
CA GLY A 40 11.49 23.48 14.17
C GLY A 40 10.85 24.04 12.90
N GLU A 41 11.68 24.43 11.92
CA GLU A 41 11.21 25.06 10.67
C GLU A 41 10.32 24.13 9.84
N ARG A 42 10.61 22.81 9.85
CA ARG A 42 9.77 21.80 9.18
C ARG A 42 8.35 21.84 9.72
N LEU A 43 8.19 21.83 11.04
CA LEU A 43 6.87 21.91 11.66
C LEU A 43 6.18 23.25 11.38
N LYS A 44 6.96 24.34 11.39
CA LYS A 44 6.43 25.68 11.12
C LYS A 44 5.87 25.80 9.70
N ALA A 45 6.57 25.27 8.69
CA ALA A 45 6.07 25.23 7.31
C ALA A 45 4.74 24.47 7.18
N LEU A 46 4.63 23.30 7.83
CA LEU A 46 3.37 22.54 7.86
C LEU A 46 2.23 23.36 8.51
N ARG A 47 2.52 24.10 9.58
CA ARG A 47 1.51 24.94 10.26
C ARG A 47 1.05 26.11 9.42
N GLU A 48 1.98 26.80 8.75
CA GLU A 48 1.64 27.89 7.85
C GLU A 48 0.68 27.42 6.76
N PHE A 49 0.97 26.25 6.18
CA PHE A 49 0.07 25.60 5.23
C PHE A 49 -1.32 25.29 5.83
N CYS A 50 -1.38 24.67 7.01
CA CYS A 50 -2.66 24.34 7.66
C CYS A 50 -3.48 25.59 7.97
N TRP A 51 -2.83 26.71 8.34
CA TRP A 51 -3.49 28.00 8.56
C TRP A 51 -4.09 28.58 7.27
N LEU A 52 -3.37 28.49 6.15
CA LEU A 52 -3.91 28.91 4.85
C LEU A 52 -5.18 28.13 4.48
N MET A 53 -5.21 26.82 4.75
CA MET A 53 -6.39 26.00 4.52
C MET A 53 -7.53 26.35 5.49
N ALA A 54 -7.23 26.52 6.78
CA ALA A 54 -8.22 26.91 7.78
C ALA A 54 -8.89 28.25 7.42
N GLU A 55 -8.11 29.22 6.94
CA GLU A 55 -8.59 30.53 6.48
C GLU A 55 -9.47 30.40 5.22
N LYS A 56 -9.10 29.51 4.28
CA LYS A 56 -9.88 29.21 3.07
C LYS A 56 -11.26 28.63 3.39
N TYR A 57 -11.36 27.78 4.42
CA TYR A 57 -12.60 27.07 4.78
C TYR A 57 -13.37 27.64 5.98
N LYS A 58 -12.92 28.76 6.56
CA LYS A 58 -13.51 29.37 7.77
C LYS A 58 -15.01 29.68 7.72
N ARG A 59 -15.58 29.81 6.50
CA ARG A 59 -17.00 30.09 6.29
C ARG A 59 -17.89 28.85 6.38
N VAL A 60 -17.33 27.66 6.22
CA VAL A 60 -18.07 26.38 6.14
C VAL A 60 -17.76 25.45 7.31
N SER A 61 -16.68 25.67 8.05
CA SER A 61 -16.28 24.83 9.17
C SER A 61 -15.50 25.63 10.23
N PRO A 62 -15.50 25.21 11.51
CA PRO A 62 -14.71 25.85 12.55
C PRO A 62 -13.21 25.83 12.22
N VAL A 63 -12.59 27.01 12.23
CA VAL A 63 -11.17 27.20 11.85
C VAL A 63 -10.23 26.25 12.58
N ARG A 64 -10.43 26.07 13.89
CA ARG A 64 -9.62 25.17 14.72
C ARG A 64 -9.72 23.71 14.27
N ASP A 65 -10.92 23.24 13.95
CA ASP A 65 -11.16 21.86 13.55
C ASP A 65 -10.55 21.58 12.18
N VAL A 66 -10.68 22.54 11.25
CA VAL A 66 -10.02 22.48 9.95
C VAL A 66 -8.50 22.43 10.13
N PHE A 67 -7.92 23.35 10.90
CA PHE A 67 -6.49 23.38 11.18
C PHE A 67 -5.99 22.04 11.74
N ILE A 68 -6.64 21.52 12.78
CA ILE A 68 -6.25 20.24 13.41
C ILE A 68 -6.39 19.07 12.43
N SER A 69 -7.43 19.06 11.61
CA SER A 69 -7.65 18.00 10.61
C SER A 69 -6.55 17.99 9.55
N TYR A 70 -6.22 19.16 8.99
CA TYR A 70 -5.15 19.30 8.00
C TYR A 70 -3.77 19.01 8.62
N LEU A 71 -3.51 19.45 9.85
CA LEU A 71 -2.23 19.19 10.52
C LEU A 71 -2.02 17.69 10.74
N LYS A 72 -3.07 16.95 11.11
CA LYS A 72 -3.01 15.48 11.21
C LYS A 72 -2.65 14.82 9.88
N GLY A 73 -3.30 15.23 8.79
CA GLY A 73 -3.02 14.72 7.44
C GLY A 73 -1.57 14.98 7.06
N LYS A 74 -1.17 16.27 7.06
CA LYS A 74 0.16 16.70 6.65
C LYS A 74 1.30 16.11 7.49
N LEU A 75 1.13 15.95 8.80
CA LEU A 75 2.13 15.24 9.62
C LEU A 75 2.34 13.80 9.16
N GLY A 76 1.28 13.09 8.75
CA GLY A 76 1.40 11.72 8.27
C GLY A 76 1.99 11.64 6.87
N GLU A 77 1.51 12.50 5.95
CA GLU A 77 2.06 12.63 4.60
C GLU A 77 3.58 12.87 4.65
N GLU A 78 4.03 13.74 5.54
CA GLU A 78 5.42 14.10 5.72
C GLU A 78 6.29 12.92 6.20
N VAL A 79 5.74 12.02 7.03
CA VAL A 79 6.43 10.75 7.38
C VAL A 79 6.57 9.86 6.16
N VAL A 80 5.50 9.67 5.39
CA VAL A 80 5.52 8.76 4.22
C VAL A 80 6.47 9.29 3.14
N LYS A 81 6.47 10.61 2.92
CA LYS A 81 7.39 11.31 2.02
C LYS A 81 8.85 11.07 2.38
N GLU A 82 9.22 11.21 3.65
CA GLU A 82 10.60 10.95 4.11
C GLU A 82 11.01 9.48 3.91
N ARG A 83 10.08 8.53 4.05
CA ARG A 83 10.39 7.09 3.96
C ARG A 83 10.40 6.54 2.55
N LEU A 84 9.55 7.08 1.67
CA LEU A 84 9.43 6.61 0.29
C LEU A 84 10.15 7.53 -0.71
N ALA A 85 10.44 8.78 -0.36
CA ALA A 85 11.21 9.74 -1.17
C ALA A 85 10.82 9.72 -2.66
N ASP A 86 11.78 9.59 -3.57
CA ASP A 86 11.62 9.57 -5.03
C ASP A 86 10.79 8.38 -5.56
N PHE A 87 10.38 7.46 -4.70
CA PHE A 87 9.53 6.34 -5.09
C PHE A 87 8.05 6.73 -5.26
N ILE A 88 7.66 7.86 -4.65
CA ILE A 88 6.29 8.37 -4.68
C ILE A 88 6.22 9.82 -5.17
N THR A 89 5.08 10.16 -5.77
CA THR A 89 4.73 11.51 -6.20
C THR A 89 3.51 11.97 -5.42
N GLU A 90 3.63 13.12 -4.76
CA GLU A 90 2.53 13.81 -4.05
C GLU A 90 1.49 14.27 -5.06
N VAL A 91 0.21 14.02 -4.76
CA VAL A 91 -0.88 14.44 -5.64
C VAL A 91 -1.37 15.82 -5.21
N ASP A 92 -1.02 16.85 -5.98
CA ASP A 92 -1.38 18.24 -5.70
C ASP A 92 -2.87 18.50 -6.05
N TYR A 93 -3.76 18.17 -5.10
CA TYR A 93 -5.19 18.48 -5.18
C TYR A 93 -5.55 19.86 -4.63
N GLU A 94 -4.61 20.57 -4.02
CA GLU A 94 -4.81 21.87 -3.38
C GLU A 94 -5.31 22.94 -4.38
N LYS A 95 -5.08 22.69 -5.67
CA LYS A 95 -5.51 23.49 -6.82
C LYS A 95 -6.93 23.20 -7.34
N ARG A 96 -7.62 22.15 -6.90
CA ARG A 96 -9.00 21.84 -7.32
C ARG A 96 -10.00 22.08 -6.19
N PHE A 97 -11.02 22.89 -6.43
CA PHE A 97 -12.17 23.00 -5.54
C PHE A 97 -12.99 21.69 -5.65
N GLY A 98 -13.01 20.84 -4.61
CA GLY A 98 -13.92 19.68 -4.61
C GLY A 98 -13.65 18.47 -3.71
N GLY A 99 -12.54 18.36 -2.98
CA GLY A 99 -12.29 17.23 -2.07
C GLY A 99 -10.83 16.80 -2.01
N ASP A 100 -10.52 15.82 -1.15
CA ASP A 100 -9.18 15.23 -0.88
C ASP A 100 -8.72 14.23 -1.95
N GLY A 101 -9.51 14.01 -3.00
CA GLY A 101 -9.20 13.01 -4.05
C GLY A 101 -9.28 11.56 -3.57
N ASN A 102 -9.32 11.31 -2.26
CA ASN A 102 -9.11 10.03 -1.57
C ASN A 102 -7.80 9.33 -1.98
N ILE A 103 -6.75 10.08 -2.34
CA ILE A 103 -5.41 9.56 -2.69
C ILE A 103 -4.40 10.63 -2.26
N ASP A 104 -3.42 10.29 -1.42
CA ASP A 104 -2.39 11.26 -1.01
C ASP A 104 -1.15 11.20 -1.91
N PHE A 105 -0.75 9.98 -2.29
CA PHE A 105 0.42 9.74 -3.14
C PHE A 105 0.12 8.74 -4.25
N THR A 106 0.95 8.79 -5.27
CA THR A 106 1.01 7.75 -6.32
C THR A 106 2.43 7.27 -6.49
N LEU A 107 2.65 6.06 -7.03
CA LEU A 107 4.02 5.66 -7.39
C LEU A 107 4.53 6.54 -8.54
N THR A 108 5.78 7.01 -8.41
CA THR A 108 6.40 7.85 -9.44
C THR A 108 6.52 7.14 -10.78
N SER A 109 6.76 5.82 -10.75
CA SER A 109 6.82 5.00 -11.95
C SER A 109 5.45 4.68 -12.57
N ASP A 110 4.38 4.73 -11.78
CA ASP A 110 3.03 4.37 -12.22
C ASP A 110 1.96 5.13 -11.40
N PRO A 111 1.45 6.25 -11.95
CA PRO A 111 0.43 7.06 -11.29
C PRO A 111 -0.92 6.35 -11.05
N SER A 112 -1.14 5.15 -11.60
CA SER A 112 -2.36 4.38 -11.35
C SER A 112 -2.36 3.68 -9.98
N ILE A 113 -1.20 3.55 -9.35
CA ILE A 113 -1.04 2.92 -8.03
C ILE A 113 -1.13 4.00 -6.96
N GLY A 114 -2.33 4.19 -6.40
CA GLY A 114 -2.61 5.12 -5.31
C GLY A 114 -2.18 4.62 -3.93
N ILE A 115 -1.77 5.55 -3.07
CA ILE A 115 -1.38 5.34 -1.68
C ILE A 115 -2.15 6.35 -0.82
N GLU A 116 -2.88 5.84 0.16
CA GLU A 116 -3.63 6.64 1.13
C GLU A 116 -2.90 6.66 2.48
N VAL A 117 -2.84 7.81 3.15
CA VAL A 117 -2.21 8.00 4.45
C VAL A 117 -3.25 8.37 5.50
N LYS A 118 -3.37 7.54 6.54
CA LYS A 118 -4.27 7.79 7.67
C LYS A 118 -3.48 8.07 8.94
N SER A 119 -3.58 9.29 9.44
CA SER A 119 -2.98 9.71 10.71
C SER A 119 -3.99 9.73 11.85
N ARG A 120 -3.60 9.19 13.00
CA ARG A 120 -4.40 9.25 14.23
C ARG A 120 -3.51 9.48 15.44
N HIS A 121 -3.99 10.29 16.38
CA HIS A 121 -3.39 10.39 17.71
C HIS A 121 -4.20 9.52 18.68
N GLY A 122 -3.56 9.04 19.74
CA GLY A 122 -4.22 8.30 20.80
C GLY A 122 -3.37 7.17 21.37
N ASN A 123 -3.97 6.41 22.28
CA ASN A 123 -3.32 5.26 22.89
C ASN A 123 -3.31 4.06 21.91
N ILE A 124 -2.19 3.35 21.85
CA ILE A 124 -1.93 2.18 21.01
C ILE A 124 -3.04 1.12 21.13
N ASP A 125 -3.55 0.87 22.33
CA ASP A 125 -4.56 -0.15 22.59
C ASP A 125 -5.97 0.22 22.07
N ARG A 126 -6.20 1.52 21.83
CA ARG A 126 -7.52 2.07 21.48
C ARG A 126 -7.56 2.77 20.14
N VAL A 127 -6.40 3.05 19.55
CA VAL A 127 -6.33 3.76 18.28
C VAL A 127 -6.94 2.90 17.17
N ARG A 128 -7.77 3.56 16.36
CA ARG A 128 -8.42 2.94 15.20
C ARG A 128 -8.29 3.88 14.01
N TRP A 129 -7.84 3.33 12.89
CA TRP A 129 -7.92 4.00 11.60
C TRP A 129 -9.19 3.57 10.91
N SER A 130 -9.77 4.47 10.12
CA SER A 130 -10.99 4.21 9.37
C SER A 130 -10.77 4.56 7.91
N ILE A 131 -11.29 3.71 7.03
CA ILE A 131 -11.25 3.90 5.59
C ILE A 131 -12.61 3.57 4.98
N SER A 132 -12.98 4.32 3.96
CA SER A 132 -14.19 4.19 3.16
C SER A 132 -14.01 3.28 1.96
N SER A 133 -15.11 2.80 1.40
CA SER A 133 -15.07 2.01 0.16
C SER A 133 -14.44 2.79 -1.00
N GLU A 134 -14.69 4.10 -1.10
CA GLU A 134 -14.11 4.94 -2.16
C GLU A 134 -12.58 5.04 -2.07
N GLU A 135 -12.04 5.16 -0.85
CA GLU A 135 -10.59 5.15 -0.61
C GLU A 135 -10.00 3.76 -0.89
N VAL A 136 -10.70 2.68 -0.55
CA VAL A 136 -10.26 1.30 -0.84
C VAL A 136 -10.20 1.04 -2.36
N GLU A 137 -11.15 1.57 -3.13
CA GLU A 137 -11.19 1.40 -4.59
C GLU A 137 -10.08 2.16 -5.32
N LYS A 138 -9.68 3.32 -4.80
CA LYS A 138 -8.71 4.22 -5.45
C LYS A 138 -7.26 3.93 -5.10
N ASN A 139 -7.00 3.22 -4.00
CA ASN A 139 -5.66 3.00 -3.48
C ASN A 139 -5.28 1.52 -3.51
N ALA A 140 -4.00 1.24 -3.73
CA ALA A 140 -3.44 -0.10 -3.57
C ALA A 140 -3.10 -0.41 -2.11
N VAL A 141 -2.83 0.62 -1.31
CA VAL A 141 -2.42 0.48 0.09
C VAL A 141 -2.86 1.67 0.93
N VAL A 142 -3.08 1.38 2.22
CA VAL A 142 -3.32 2.37 3.26
C VAL A 142 -2.15 2.34 4.23
N VAL A 143 -1.48 3.48 4.40
CA VAL A 143 -0.39 3.65 5.36
C VAL A 143 -0.94 4.31 6.61
N CYS A 144 -0.64 3.74 7.78
CA CYS A 144 -1.20 4.20 9.05
C CYS A 144 -0.11 4.82 9.91
N ILE A 145 -0.34 6.06 10.33
CA ILE A 145 0.56 6.83 11.18
C ILE A 145 -0.10 7.04 12.54
N LEU A 146 0.64 6.75 13.60
CA LEU A 146 0.27 7.05 14.99
C LEU A 146 1.03 8.29 15.45
N ILE A 147 0.30 9.28 15.92
CA ILE A 147 0.85 10.50 16.52
C ILE A 147 0.80 10.32 18.04
N GLN A 148 1.94 10.48 18.70
CA GLN A 148 2.02 10.31 20.15
C GLN A 148 1.26 11.42 20.89
N GLU A 149 1.43 12.66 20.47
CA GLU A 149 0.86 13.84 21.12
C GLU A 149 -0.58 14.12 20.68
N ASP A 150 -1.32 14.78 21.57
CA ASP A 150 -2.52 15.51 21.18
C ASP A 150 -2.15 16.60 20.16
N VAL A 151 -2.80 16.53 19.00
CA VAL A 151 -2.54 17.45 17.90
C VAL A 151 -3.15 18.82 18.21
N SER A 152 -2.28 19.75 18.59
CA SER A 152 -2.62 21.15 18.81
C SER A 152 -1.49 22.08 18.36
N GLU A 153 -1.82 23.32 18.05
CA GLU A 153 -0.85 24.34 17.62
C GLU A 153 0.29 24.57 18.65
N ALA A 154 0.02 24.37 19.93
CA ALA A 154 0.96 24.67 21.01
C ALA A 154 2.15 23.71 21.11
N GLN A 155 2.12 22.55 20.44
CA GLN A 155 3.20 21.57 20.53
C GLN A 155 4.49 22.13 19.92
N SER A 156 5.66 21.87 20.50
CA SER A 156 6.94 22.27 19.89
C SER A 156 7.44 21.25 18.87
N GLN A 157 7.01 20.00 19.00
CA GLN A 157 7.38 18.88 18.14
C GLN A 157 6.31 17.79 18.18
N TYR A 158 6.38 16.85 17.24
CA TYR A 158 5.56 15.64 17.22
C TYR A 158 6.43 14.40 17.06
N HIS A 159 6.10 13.35 17.82
CA HIS A 159 6.63 12.01 17.63
C HIS A 159 5.62 11.18 16.85
N LEU A 160 6.05 10.72 15.68
CA LEU A 160 5.20 10.06 14.71
C LEU A 160 5.73 8.65 14.50
N PHE A 161 4.86 7.67 14.68
CA PHE A 161 5.17 6.27 14.46
C PHE A 161 4.55 5.79 13.16
N LEU A 162 5.35 5.18 12.29
CA LEU A 162 4.85 4.41 11.16
C LEU A 162 4.24 3.11 11.69
N ALA A 163 2.96 3.19 12.07
CA ALA A 163 2.25 2.13 12.78
C ALA A 163 2.10 0.85 11.94
N GLY A 164 2.15 0.97 10.62
CA GLY A 164 2.10 -0.13 9.68
C GLY A 164 1.33 0.24 8.41
N PHE A 165 1.05 -0.75 7.58
CA PHE A 165 0.28 -0.57 6.37
C PHE A 165 -0.72 -1.70 6.15
N LEU A 166 -1.72 -1.47 5.32
CA LEU A 166 -2.71 -2.48 4.95
C LEU A 166 -2.97 -2.44 3.43
N PRO A 167 -2.61 -3.49 2.69
CA PRO A 167 -3.02 -3.65 1.29
C PRO A 167 -4.54 -3.60 1.14
N THR A 168 -5.07 -2.78 0.23
CA THR A 168 -6.53 -2.63 0.06
C THR A 168 -7.20 -3.92 -0.40
N ARG A 169 -6.49 -4.76 -1.15
CA ARG A 169 -6.92 -6.13 -1.52
C ARG A 169 -7.23 -7.04 -0.32
N MET A 170 -6.72 -6.73 0.87
CA MET A 170 -7.02 -7.47 2.11
C MET A 170 -8.26 -6.95 2.82
N ILE A 171 -8.78 -5.80 2.41
CA ILE A 171 -9.94 -5.13 3.01
C ILE A 171 -11.21 -5.60 2.31
N LYS A 172 -12.02 -6.39 3.01
CA LYS A 172 -13.32 -6.84 2.49
C LYS A 172 -14.42 -5.83 2.85
N LEU A 173 -14.49 -4.73 2.09
CA LEU A 173 -15.52 -3.70 2.24
C LEU A 173 -16.28 -3.54 0.92
N LYS A 174 -17.62 -3.58 0.97
CA LYS A 174 -18.47 -3.37 -0.22
C LYS A 174 -19.04 -1.96 -0.29
N THR A 175 -19.43 -1.40 0.85
CA THR A 175 -19.99 -0.06 0.99
C THR A 175 -19.68 0.49 2.38
N GLY A 176 -19.66 1.82 2.53
CA GLY A 176 -19.53 2.47 3.83
C GLY A 176 -18.08 2.62 4.29
N LYS A 177 -17.83 2.39 5.59
CA LYS A 177 -16.50 2.54 6.22
C LYS A 177 -16.19 1.34 7.10
N ILE A 178 -14.93 0.94 7.13
CA ILE A 178 -14.39 -0.04 8.07
C ILE A 178 -13.37 0.64 8.98
N SER A 179 -13.24 0.16 10.21
CA SER A 179 -12.18 0.59 11.12
C SER A 179 -11.35 -0.58 11.58
N PHE A 180 -10.04 -0.38 11.71
CA PHE A 180 -9.07 -1.42 12.10
C PHE A 180 -8.05 -0.87 13.11
N GLY A 181 -7.52 -1.79 13.92
CA GLY A 181 -6.54 -1.50 14.96
C GLY A 181 -5.11 -1.76 14.49
N ILE A 182 -4.14 -1.38 15.32
CA ILE A 182 -2.70 -1.53 15.02
C ILE A 182 -2.28 -2.99 14.85
N ASP A 183 -2.94 -3.92 15.55
CA ASP A 183 -2.74 -5.37 15.49
C ASP A 183 -3.10 -5.98 14.13
N GLN A 184 -3.95 -5.29 13.36
CA GLN A 184 -4.44 -5.77 12.08
C GLN A 184 -3.54 -5.37 10.91
N LEU A 185 -2.62 -4.43 11.14
CA LEU A 185 -1.69 -3.90 10.15
C LEU A 185 -0.56 -4.89 9.84
N LEU A 186 0.11 -4.66 8.71
CA LEU A 186 1.39 -5.26 8.38
C LEU A 186 2.52 -4.33 8.80
N TYR A 187 3.65 -4.91 9.20
CA TYR A 187 4.80 -4.15 9.66
C TYR A 187 5.32 -3.17 8.62
N GLY A 188 5.51 -1.91 9.03
CA GLY A 188 5.89 -0.80 8.15
C GLY A 188 7.14 -1.07 7.31
N GLY A 189 8.10 -1.85 7.83
CA GLY A 189 9.34 -2.18 7.12
C GLY A 189 9.13 -2.94 5.81
N GLY A 190 7.97 -3.59 5.66
CA GLY A 190 7.59 -4.27 4.43
C GLY A 190 6.97 -3.39 3.34
N LEU A 191 6.66 -2.12 3.64
CA LEU A 191 5.90 -1.24 2.73
C LEU A 191 6.62 -1.05 1.39
N TRP A 192 7.92 -0.74 1.42
CA TRP A 192 8.72 -0.51 0.23
C TRP A 192 8.71 -1.74 -0.70
N CYS A 193 9.06 -2.91 -0.15
CA CYS A 193 9.09 -4.18 -0.89
C CYS A 193 7.72 -4.55 -1.45
N TYR A 194 6.65 -4.30 -0.69
CA TYR A 194 5.28 -4.52 -1.17
C TYR A 194 4.96 -3.66 -2.41
N LEU A 195 5.29 -2.37 -2.37
CA LEU A 195 5.04 -1.47 -3.48
C LEU A 195 5.93 -1.79 -4.71
N GLU A 196 7.19 -2.17 -4.50
CA GLU A 196 8.10 -2.66 -5.56
C GLU A 196 7.55 -3.91 -6.25
N GLN A 197 6.94 -4.81 -5.48
CA GLN A 197 6.29 -6.00 -6.03
C GLN A 197 5.08 -5.64 -6.90
N LEU A 198 4.27 -4.65 -6.50
CA LEU A 198 3.14 -4.18 -7.32
C LEU A 198 3.64 -3.68 -8.68
N GLN A 199 4.70 -2.86 -8.69
CA GLN A 199 5.33 -2.36 -9.91
C GLN A 199 5.82 -3.50 -10.82
N SER A 200 6.49 -4.51 -10.24
CA SER A 200 7.04 -5.65 -10.97
C SER A 200 5.97 -6.56 -11.57
N SER A 201 4.84 -6.73 -10.88
CA SER A 201 3.73 -7.56 -11.35
C SER A 201 3.08 -7.02 -12.62
N LEU A 202 2.95 -5.69 -12.75
CA LEU A 202 2.44 -5.05 -13.96
C LEU A 202 3.46 -5.12 -15.10
N ASN A 203 4.74 -4.88 -14.83
CA ASN A 203 5.81 -4.95 -15.84
C ASN A 203 5.95 -6.35 -16.47
N ASN A 204 5.73 -7.41 -15.69
CA ASN A 204 5.75 -8.78 -16.21
C ASN A 204 4.50 -9.12 -17.05
N SER A 205 3.39 -8.43 -16.81
CA SER A 205 2.16 -8.55 -17.60
C SER A 205 2.33 -7.92 -18.99
N SER A 206 3.12 -6.85 -19.09
CA SER A 206 3.43 -6.18 -20.36
C SER A 206 4.56 -6.82 -21.18
N ARG A 207 5.27 -7.82 -20.64
CA ARG A 207 6.38 -8.52 -21.34
C ARG A 207 5.99 -9.86 -21.99
N GLN A 208 4.73 -10.27 -21.91
CA GLN A 208 4.20 -11.41 -22.68
C GLN A 208 3.59 -10.97 -24.01
N GLN A 209 4.39 -10.32 -24.86
CA GLN A 209 4.24 -10.50 -26.31
C GLN A 209 5.47 -11.27 -26.79
N PRO A 210 5.32 -12.52 -27.27
CA PRO A 210 6.43 -13.21 -27.89
C PRO A 210 6.75 -12.49 -29.21
N SER A 211 7.79 -11.66 -29.19
CA SER A 211 8.37 -11.07 -30.40
C SER A 211 9.17 -12.14 -31.14
N ILE A 212 8.46 -13.12 -31.72
CA ILE A 212 9.03 -14.07 -32.68
C ILE A 212 9.15 -13.38 -34.03
N TYR A 213 9.98 -12.35 -34.16
CA TYR A 213 10.47 -11.85 -35.46
C TYR A 213 11.80 -11.10 -35.28
N LYS A 214 12.79 -11.73 -34.65
CA LYS A 214 14.20 -11.41 -34.92
C LYS A 214 14.92 -12.74 -35.07
N TYR A 215 15.80 -12.82 -36.06
CA TYR A 215 16.46 -14.03 -36.59
C TYR A 215 15.65 -14.79 -37.65
N LEU A 216 15.54 -14.18 -38.84
CA LEU A 216 15.56 -14.95 -40.08
C LEU A 216 16.78 -14.50 -40.91
N PRO A 217 17.71 -15.40 -41.29
CA PRO A 217 18.78 -15.07 -42.22
C PRO A 217 18.21 -14.84 -43.62
N LYS A 218 18.72 -13.80 -44.27
CA LYS A 218 18.41 -13.41 -45.65
C LYS A 218 19.00 -14.44 -46.61
N GLN A 219 18.19 -15.11 -47.42
CA GLN A 219 18.66 -15.84 -48.60
C GLN A 219 17.80 -15.54 -49.83
N GLU A 220 18.50 -15.38 -50.94
CA GLU A 220 18.05 -14.90 -52.24
C GLU A 220 17.26 -15.96 -53.04
N ILE A 221 16.59 -15.44 -54.07
CA ILE A 221 15.52 -16.02 -54.89
C ILE A 221 16.01 -17.12 -55.85
N LEU A 222 15.28 -18.25 -56.00
CA LEU A 222 15.00 -18.86 -57.32
C LEU A 222 13.78 -19.84 -57.34
N SER A 223 13.02 -19.74 -58.44
CA SER A 223 11.83 -20.42 -59.00
C SER A 223 11.33 -21.83 -58.56
N LYS A 224 9.99 -21.90 -58.38
CA LYS A 224 8.91 -22.90 -58.76
C LYS A 224 9.26 -24.36 -59.15
N PRO A 225 8.27 -25.29 -59.22
CA PRO A 225 7.18 -25.68 -58.30
C PRO A 225 7.16 -27.24 -58.10
N THR A 226 6.13 -27.81 -57.43
CA THR A 226 5.46 -29.12 -57.73
C THR A 226 5.19 -30.04 -56.52
N ASN A 227 3.90 -30.39 -56.39
CA ASN A 227 3.21 -31.60 -55.89
C ASN A 227 3.81 -32.61 -54.88
N ASN A 228 2.88 -33.05 -54.03
CA ASN A 228 2.58 -34.43 -53.61
C ASN A 228 3.37 -35.08 -52.46
N GLN A 229 2.57 -35.33 -51.40
CA GLN A 229 2.31 -36.62 -50.78
C GLN A 229 3.37 -37.29 -49.88
N LEU A 230 2.77 -38.02 -48.92
CA LEU A 230 3.30 -39.12 -48.11
C LEU A 230 4.22 -38.75 -46.94
N LEU A 231 4.10 -39.33 -45.76
CA LEU A 231 3.07 -40.11 -45.07
C LEU A 231 3.70 -40.46 -43.71
N LYS A 232 2.89 -40.52 -42.65
CA LYS A 232 3.04 -41.42 -41.48
C LYS A 232 4.29 -41.19 -40.58
N SER A 233 4.29 -41.38 -39.26
CA SER A 233 3.40 -41.94 -38.23
C SER A 233 4.36 -42.13 -37.02
N PHE A 234 4.06 -41.86 -35.76
CA PHE A 234 3.20 -42.49 -34.75
C PHE A 234 3.58 -41.71 -33.45
N PHE A 235 2.73 -41.33 -32.51
CA PHE A 235 1.97 -42.17 -31.58
C PHE A 235 1.02 -41.25 -30.78
N GLN A 236 -0.22 -41.70 -30.57
CA GLN A 236 -1.11 -41.31 -29.48
C GLN A 236 -1.23 -42.55 -28.55
N PRO A 237 -1.51 -42.41 -27.24
CA PRO A 237 -2.88 -42.18 -26.79
C PRO A 237 -3.07 -41.20 -25.61
N GLU A 238 -4.29 -40.69 -25.58
CA GLU A 238 -4.95 -39.91 -24.53
C GLU A 238 -4.95 -40.63 -23.16
N TYR A 239 -4.92 -39.87 -22.07
CA TYR A 239 -5.87 -40.03 -20.96
C TYR A 239 -5.98 -38.72 -20.17
N ASN A 240 -7.23 -38.22 -20.10
CA ASN A 240 -7.72 -37.19 -19.20
C ASN A 240 -7.47 -37.58 -17.74
N ASN A 241 -7.07 -36.60 -16.92
CA ASN A 241 -7.53 -36.42 -15.53
C ASN A 241 -7.10 -35.02 -15.05
N ASN A 242 -7.91 -34.02 -15.38
CA ASN A 242 -7.97 -32.77 -14.62
C ASN A 242 -8.85 -33.03 -13.40
N GLU A 243 -8.26 -33.47 -12.30
CA GLU A 243 -8.86 -33.28 -10.99
C GLU A 243 -8.41 -31.91 -10.47
N ASP A 244 -9.36 -30.99 -10.42
CA ASP A 244 -9.25 -29.64 -9.91
C ASP A 244 -8.64 -29.64 -8.50
N LEU A 245 -7.41 -29.13 -8.38
CA LEU A 245 -6.75 -28.82 -7.11
C LEU A 245 -7.63 -27.95 -6.18
N ASN A 246 -8.53 -27.16 -6.75
CA ASN A 246 -9.52 -26.38 -5.99
C ASN A 246 -10.50 -27.26 -5.20
N THR A 247 -10.84 -28.46 -5.69
CA THR A 247 -11.76 -29.38 -5.00
C THR A 247 -11.09 -30.03 -3.79
N LEU A 248 -9.76 -30.18 -3.82
CA LEU A 248 -8.97 -30.71 -2.70
C LEU A 248 -8.91 -29.72 -1.53
N TYR A 249 -8.73 -28.42 -1.81
CA TYR A 249 -8.67 -27.38 -0.79
C TYR A 249 -10.03 -27.08 -0.13
N VAL A 250 -11.14 -27.23 -0.87
CA VAL A 250 -12.49 -27.10 -0.29
C VAL A 250 -12.77 -28.27 0.69
N LYS A 251 -12.38 -29.50 0.33
CA LYS A 251 -12.56 -30.66 1.23
C LYS A 251 -11.72 -30.59 2.50
N LEU A 252 -10.48 -30.08 2.45
CA LEU A 252 -9.70 -29.89 3.68
C LEU A 252 -10.31 -28.80 4.57
N GLY A 253 -10.82 -27.70 4.00
CA GLY A 253 -11.42 -26.60 4.76
C GLY A 253 -12.63 -27.02 5.60
N ASP A 254 -13.48 -27.89 5.03
CA ASP A 254 -14.68 -28.39 5.72
C ASP A 254 -14.35 -29.40 6.84
N GLU A 255 -13.30 -30.21 6.67
CA GLU A 255 -12.86 -31.16 7.72
C GLU A 255 -12.26 -30.48 8.97
N TYR A 256 -11.59 -29.33 8.83
CA TYR A 256 -11.08 -28.57 9.99
C TYR A 256 -12.21 -27.84 10.74
N PHE A 257 -13.27 -27.45 10.03
CA PHE A 257 -14.42 -26.79 10.64
C PHE A 257 -15.26 -27.76 11.49
N GLU A 258 -15.41 -29.02 11.06
CA GLU A 258 -16.14 -30.04 11.83
C GLU A 258 -15.37 -30.54 13.06
N LYS A 259 -14.04 -30.49 13.06
CA LYS A 259 -13.22 -31.06 14.15
C LYS A 259 -12.91 -30.10 15.30
N GLY A 260 -13.19 -28.80 15.16
CA GLY A 260 -13.07 -27.83 16.28
C GLY A 260 -11.66 -27.71 16.88
N GLU A 261 -10.62 -28.15 16.17
CA GLU A 261 -9.24 -28.09 16.62
C GLU A 261 -8.54 -26.89 15.99
N TYR A 262 -8.59 -25.77 16.70
CA TYR A 262 -7.62 -24.69 16.52
C TYR A 262 -6.83 -24.55 17.81
N THR A 263 -5.58 -25.01 17.79
CA THR A 263 -4.55 -24.67 18.78
C THR A 263 -3.58 -23.67 18.18
#